data_AF-A0AAD4GBK8-F1
#
_entry.id   AF-A0AAD4GBK8-F1
#
_cell.length_a   1.000
_cell.length_b   1.000
_cell.length_c   1.000
_cell.angle_alpha   90.00
_cell.angle_beta   90.00
_cell.angle_gamma   90.00
#
_symmetry.space_group_name_H-M   'P 1'
#
loop_
_entity.id
_entity.type
_entity.pdbx_description
1 polymer ?
#
loop_
_entity_poly.entity_id
_entity_poly.type
_entity_poly.pdbx_seq_one_letter_code
_entity_poly.pdbx_strand_id
1 'polypeptide(L)'
;MFSDKRVHSFCNPSMMVDQSTQSQYAAAARVPLIKSPAVRVPPPVQLPPDIHPLPDSVTPYFVYPFVLEPHTLSLESSRQSTLATYAARRQGLLRTREEKKEQRRREALRRVAPGFDGNAETPLEPVSMRTRSGGPTASTAERQTQPLSTTGPGQVLGRGSGDVMNDLVDQLEKMVAGQTAGIGADRTT
;
A
#
# COMPACT_ATOMS: atom_id res chain seq x y z
N MET A 1 66.49 -38.92 -57.05
CA MET A 1 65.40 -39.70 -57.67
C MET A 1 64.08 -39.12 -57.20
N PHE A 2 63.18 -38.80 -58.16
CA PHE A 2 61.80 -38.29 -58.02
C PHE A 2 61.62 -36.90 -57.40
N SER A 3 60.87 -35.93 -57.95
CA SER A 3 60.18 -35.77 -59.23
C SER A 3 59.74 -34.30 -59.35
N ASP A 4 59.84 -33.74 -60.55
CA ASP A 4 59.13 -32.54 -61.00
C ASP A 4 57.62 -32.63 -60.77
N LYS A 5 56.97 -31.52 -60.34
CA LYS A 5 55.64 -31.13 -60.81
C LYS A 5 55.51 -29.60 -60.89
N ARG A 6 55.54 -29.14 -62.13
CA ARG A 6 55.19 -27.81 -62.62
C ARG A 6 53.67 -27.64 -62.53
N VAL A 7 53.18 -26.52 -61.98
CA VAL A 7 51.82 -26.02 -62.28
C VAL A 7 51.92 -24.53 -62.57
N HIS A 8 51.93 -24.19 -63.86
CA HIS A 8 51.44 -22.92 -64.34
C HIS A 8 49.92 -22.90 -64.22
N SER A 9 49.34 -21.84 -63.68
CA SER A 9 47.91 -21.57 -63.88
C SER A 9 47.51 -20.16 -63.48
N PHE A 10 47.22 -19.40 -64.55
CA PHE A 10 46.24 -18.33 -64.67
C PHE A 10 46.53 -16.97 -64.02
N CYS A 11 47.06 -16.07 -64.86
CA CYS A 11 46.50 -14.73 -64.97
C CYS A 11 44.99 -14.83 -65.17
N ASN A 12 44.22 -14.19 -64.28
CA ASN A 12 42.93 -13.64 -64.64
C ASN A 12 43.05 -12.11 -64.59
N PRO A 13 42.92 -11.40 -65.73
CA PRO A 13 42.71 -9.97 -65.70
C PRO A 13 41.27 -9.77 -65.21
N SER A 14 41.11 -9.46 -63.93
CA SER A 14 39.83 -8.91 -63.46
C SER A 14 39.69 -7.52 -64.09
N MET A 15 39.06 -7.51 -65.25
CA MET A 15 38.39 -6.34 -65.82
C MET A 15 37.39 -5.87 -64.76
N MET A 16 37.84 -4.98 -63.87
CA MET A 16 36.92 -4.16 -63.09
C MET A 16 36.19 -3.29 -64.11
N VAL A 17 35.01 -3.75 -64.48
CA VAL A 17 34.04 -2.99 -65.26
C VAL A 17 33.76 -1.72 -64.47
N ASP A 18 34.19 -0.58 -65.00
CA ASP A 18 33.78 0.76 -64.56
C ASP A 18 32.27 0.94 -64.82
N GLN A 19 31.43 0.27 -64.03
CA GLN A 19 29.96 0.41 -64.06
C GLN A 19 29.50 1.78 -63.53
N SER A 20 30.42 2.65 -63.11
CA SER A 20 30.10 3.95 -62.53
C SER A 20 29.71 5.01 -63.55
N THR A 21 29.86 4.76 -64.86
CA THR A 21 29.60 5.79 -65.89
C THR A 21 28.13 5.92 -66.29
N GLN A 22 27.26 4.97 -65.90
CA GLN A 22 25.83 4.99 -66.26
C GLN A 22 24.87 4.94 -65.05
N SER A 23 25.37 5.12 -63.83
CA SER A 23 24.49 5.27 -62.67
C SER A 23 23.97 6.72 -62.62
N GLN A 24 22.65 6.90 -62.53
CA GLN A 24 22.00 8.22 -62.39
C GLN A 24 22.56 9.02 -61.19
N TYR A 25 23.18 8.33 -60.22
CA TYR A 25 23.80 8.91 -59.03
C TYR A 25 25.30 9.22 -59.20
N ALA A 26 25.89 9.03 -60.38
CA ALA A 26 27.31 9.29 -60.64
C ALA A 26 27.71 10.77 -60.41
N ALA A 27 26.79 11.71 -60.68
CA ALA A 27 27.01 13.12 -60.39
C ALA A 27 27.04 13.41 -58.87
N ALA A 28 26.27 12.65 -58.07
CA ALA A 28 26.22 12.79 -56.62
C ALA A 28 27.46 12.23 -55.91
N ALA A 29 28.23 11.34 -56.57
CA ALA A 29 29.46 10.77 -56.02
C ALA A 29 30.58 11.82 -55.82
N ARG A 30 30.54 12.93 -56.57
CA ARG A 30 31.50 14.04 -56.47
C ARG A 30 31.05 15.18 -55.57
N VAL A 31 29.85 15.08 -54.98
CA VAL A 31 29.36 16.10 -54.04
C VAL A 31 30.12 15.91 -52.72
N PRO A 32 30.82 16.94 -52.21
CA PRO A 32 31.49 16.84 -50.92
C PRO A 32 30.44 16.62 -49.84
N LEU A 33 30.34 15.39 -49.34
CA LEU A 33 29.41 15.04 -48.27
C LEU A 33 29.90 15.68 -46.97
N ILE A 34 29.25 16.77 -46.57
CA ILE A 34 29.44 17.37 -45.25
C ILE A 34 28.76 16.43 -44.26
N LYS A 35 29.55 15.55 -43.62
CA LYS A 35 29.05 14.68 -42.54
C LYS A 35 28.59 15.59 -41.41
N SER A 36 27.30 15.55 -41.07
CA SER A 36 26.83 16.30 -39.90
C SER A 36 27.51 15.72 -38.65
N PRO A 37 27.92 16.55 -37.69
CA PRO A 37 28.51 16.06 -36.44
C PRO A 37 27.54 15.20 -35.61
N ALA A 38 26.24 15.23 -35.95
CA ALA A 38 25.19 14.39 -35.38
C ALA A 38 25.20 12.95 -35.94
N VAL A 39 25.84 12.69 -37.09
CA VAL A 39 26.01 11.34 -37.66
C VAL A 39 27.39 10.82 -37.29
N ARG A 40 27.62 10.66 -35.99
CA ARG A 40 28.76 9.88 -35.48
C ARG A 40 28.24 8.48 -35.17
N VAL A 41 28.89 7.46 -35.73
CA VAL A 41 28.65 6.08 -35.31
C VAL A 41 29.07 6.01 -33.83
N PRO A 42 28.16 5.63 -32.90
CA PRO A 42 28.54 5.45 -31.51
C PRO A 42 29.70 4.46 -31.40
N PRO A 43 30.65 4.69 -30.46
CA PRO A 43 31.73 3.74 -30.25
C PRO A 43 31.14 2.36 -29.90
N PRO A 44 31.76 1.27 -30.38
CA PRO A 44 31.30 -0.08 -30.06
C PRO A 44 31.37 -0.29 -28.55
N VAL A 45 30.32 -0.91 -27.99
CA VAL A 45 30.22 -1.20 -26.57
C VAL A 45 31.31 -2.19 -26.20
N GLN A 46 32.26 -1.78 -25.35
CA GLN A 46 33.26 -2.67 -24.78
C GLN A 46 32.65 -3.38 -23.57
N LEU A 47 32.49 -4.69 -23.67
CA LEU A 47 32.11 -5.51 -22.53
C LEU A 47 33.33 -5.72 -21.63
N PRO A 48 33.19 -5.63 -20.30
CA PRO A 48 34.26 -5.94 -19.37
C PRO A 48 34.79 -7.37 -19.62
N PRO A 49 36.11 -7.60 -19.46
CA PRO A 49 36.72 -8.91 -19.68
C PRO A 49 36.32 -9.96 -18.62
N ASP A 50 35.58 -9.56 -17.57
CA ASP A 50 35.25 -10.40 -16.41
C ASP A 50 33.76 -10.79 -16.40
N ILE A 51 33.27 -11.20 -17.57
CA ILE A 51 32.00 -11.92 -17.63
C ILE A 51 32.37 -13.38 -17.41
N HIS A 52 32.28 -13.83 -16.16
CA HIS A 52 32.27 -15.27 -15.88
C HIS A 52 31.30 -15.93 -16.85
N PRO A 53 31.70 -16.99 -17.57
CA PRO A 53 30.82 -17.61 -18.54
C PRO A 53 29.53 -17.97 -17.82
N LEU A 54 28.39 -17.64 -18.46
CA LEU A 54 27.11 -18.07 -17.94
C LEU A 54 27.18 -19.60 -17.78
N PRO A 55 26.77 -20.15 -16.63
CA PRO A 55 26.77 -21.58 -16.42
C PRO A 55 25.91 -22.25 -17.51
N ASP A 56 26.32 -23.44 -17.95
CA ASP A 56 25.68 -24.20 -19.04
C ASP A 56 24.17 -24.40 -18.83
N SER A 57 23.71 -24.31 -17.58
CA SER A 57 22.29 -24.16 -17.27
C SER A 57 22.06 -23.20 -16.11
N VAL A 58 21.02 -22.39 -16.25
CA VAL A 58 20.47 -21.51 -15.20
C VAL A 58 19.49 -22.26 -14.28
N THR A 59 19.13 -23.49 -14.62
CA THR A 59 18.24 -24.39 -13.86
C THR A 59 18.62 -24.54 -12.38
N PRO A 60 19.91 -24.64 -11.98
CA PRO A 60 20.30 -24.69 -10.58
C PRO A 60 19.94 -23.41 -9.80
N TYR A 61 19.82 -22.27 -10.50
CA TYR A 61 19.46 -20.98 -9.92
C TYR A 61 17.94 -20.75 -9.89
N PHE A 62 17.17 -21.56 -10.62
CA PHE A 62 15.70 -21.61 -10.54
C PHE A 62 15.19 -22.63 -9.52
N VAL A 63 16.05 -23.11 -8.62
CA VAL A 63 15.59 -23.83 -7.44
C VAL A 63 15.01 -22.80 -6.48
N TYR A 64 13.77 -22.36 -6.76
CA TYR A 64 12.97 -21.66 -5.78
C TYR A 64 12.63 -22.68 -4.69
N PRO A 65 13.20 -22.56 -3.48
CA PRO A 65 12.96 -23.54 -2.46
C PRO A 65 11.51 -23.34 -2.01
N PHE A 66 10.65 -24.32 -2.27
CA PHE A 66 9.21 -24.31 -1.99
C PHE A 66 8.83 -24.07 -0.51
N VAL A 67 9.81 -23.85 0.36
CA VAL A 67 9.66 -23.50 1.77
C VAL A 67 9.29 -22.03 2.01
N LEU A 68 9.41 -21.15 1.01
CA LEU A 68 8.97 -19.76 1.15
C LEU A 68 7.44 -19.63 1.15
N GLU A 69 6.72 -20.48 0.42
CA GLU A 69 5.26 -20.42 0.33
C GLU A 69 4.53 -20.60 1.68
N PRO A 70 4.84 -21.59 2.53
CA PRO A 70 4.15 -21.73 3.80
C PRO A 70 4.42 -20.54 4.74
N HIS A 71 5.62 -19.95 4.69
CA HIS A 71 5.98 -18.80 5.52
C HIS A 71 5.26 -17.51 5.07
N THR A 72 5.20 -17.25 3.76
CA THR A 72 4.48 -16.08 3.23
C THR A 72 2.98 -16.19 3.45
N LEU A 73 2.39 -17.37 3.26
CA LEU A 73 0.97 -17.62 3.54
C LEU A 73 0.64 -17.43 5.03
N SER A 74 1.49 -17.91 5.94
CA SER A 74 1.30 -17.73 7.37
C SER A 74 1.36 -16.25 7.78
N LEU A 75 2.37 -15.52 7.31
CA LEU A 75 2.51 -14.08 7.59
C LEU A 75 1.33 -13.26 7.04
N GLU A 76 0.93 -13.52 5.80
CA GLU A 76 -0.21 -12.83 5.20
C GLU A 76 -1.52 -13.14 5.94
N SER A 77 -1.73 -14.38 6.39
CA SER A 77 -2.90 -14.74 7.19
C SER A 77 -2.96 -13.96 8.52
N SER A 78 -1.82 -13.80 9.20
CA SER A 78 -1.71 -13.03 10.44
C SER A 78 -1.98 -11.53 10.21
N ARG A 79 -1.42 -11.00 9.12
CA ARG A 79 -1.64 -9.61 8.70
C ARG A 79 -3.11 -9.33 8.38
N GLN A 80 -3.75 -10.20 7.59
CA GLN A 80 -5.15 -10.07 7.23
C GLN A 80 -6.07 -10.17 8.44
N SER A 81 -5.80 -11.10 9.37
CA SER A 81 -6.54 -11.22 10.64
C SER A 81 -6.48 -9.92 11.45
N THR A 82 -5.30 -9.31 11.53
CA THR A 82 -5.10 -8.04 12.22
C THR A 82 -5.94 -6.94 11.57
N LEU A 83 -5.83 -6.76 10.25
CA LEU A 83 -6.61 -5.76 9.50
C LEU A 83 -8.12 -5.97 9.64
N ALA A 84 -8.58 -7.22 9.57
CA ALA A 84 -9.99 -7.56 9.74
C ALA A 84 -10.50 -7.18 11.14
N THR A 85 -9.70 -7.42 12.18
CA THR A 85 -10.02 -7.03 13.56
C THR A 85 -10.13 -5.51 13.70
N TYR A 86 -9.19 -4.76 13.14
CA TYR A 86 -9.24 -3.30 13.14
C TYR A 86 -10.45 -2.76 12.35
N ALA A 87 -10.75 -3.34 11.19
CA ALA A 87 -11.91 -2.98 10.39
C ALA A 87 -13.22 -3.24 11.12
N ALA A 88 -13.37 -4.40 11.76
CA ALA A 88 -14.55 -4.76 12.55
C ALA A 88 -14.76 -3.79 13.72
N ARG A 89 -13.69 -3.45 14.45
CA ARG A 89 -13.74 -2.47 15.55
C ARG A 89 -14.20 -1.09 15.05
N ARG A 90 -13.63 -0.63 13.93
CA ARG A 90 -13.99 0.65 13.31
C ARG A 90 -15.46 0.66 12.86
N GLN A 91 -15.91 -0.40 12.20
CA GLN A 91 -17.29 -0.52 11.75
C GLN A 91 -18.27 -0.55 12.93
N GLY A 92 -17.95 -1.27 14.00
CA GLY A 92 -18.77 -1.26 15.23
C GLY A 92 -18.90 0.14 15.84
N LEU A 93 -17.81 0.92 15.86
CA LEU A 93 -17.84 2.29 16.38
C LEU A 93 -18.69 3.22 15.50
N LEU A 94 -18.61 3.09 14.18
CA LEU A 94 -19.43 3.88 13.26
C LEU A 94 -20.92 3.53 13.42
N ARG A 95 -21.26 2.23 13.46
CA ARG A 95 -22.63 1.76 13.68
C ARG A 95 -23.23 2.28 14.99
N THR A 96 -22.51 2.16 16.09
CA THR A 96 -22.99 2.67 17.39
C THR A 96 -23.20 4.19 17.40
N ARG A 97 -22.45 4.96 16.58
CA ARG A 97 -22.67 6.41 16.41
C ARG A 97 -23.91 6.69 15.56
N GLU A 98 -24.14 5.92 14.51
CA GLU A 98 -25.31 6.02 13.64
C GLU A 98 -26.58 5.67 14.42
N GLU A 99 -26.59 4.54 15.13
CA GLU A 99 -27.70 4.11 15.98
C GLU A 99 -28.05 5.16 17.05
N LYS A 100 -27.05 5.75 17.72
CA LYS A 100 -27.31 6.82 18.70
C LYS A 100 -27.93 8.07 18.07
N LYS A 101 -27.53 8.43 16.84
CA LYS A 101 -28.14 9.55 16.11
C LYS A 101 -29.56 9.22 15.71
N GLU A 102 -29.80 8.01 15.23
CA GLU A 102 -31.13 7.53 14.85
C GLU A 102 -32.06 7.44 16.05
N GLN A 103 -31.60 6.92 17.18
CA GLN A 103 -32.37 6.90 18.44
C GLN A 103 -32.76 8.31 18.89
N ARG A 104 -31.80 9.25 18.89
CA ARG A 104 -32.11 10.66 19.23
C ARG A 104 -33.13 11.26 18.27
N ARG A 105 -33.02 10.95 16.97
CA ARG A 105 -33.97 11.39 15.95
C ARG A 105 -35.35 10.81 16.26
N ARG A 106 -35.45 9.50 16.51
CA ARG A 106 -36.72 8.82 16.82
C ARG A 106 -37.35 9.33 18.11
N GLU A 107 -36.57 9.52 19.17
CA GLU A 107 -37.04 10.08 20.43
C GLU A 107 -37.51 11.53 20.27
N ALA A 108 -36.82 12.35 19.47
CA ALA A 108 -37.24 13.72 19.17
C ALA A 108 -38.58 13.72 18.42
N LEU A 109 -38.76 12.85 17.41
CA LEU A 109 -40.04 12.68 16.73
C LEU A 109 -41.15 12.23 17.69
N ARG A 110 -40.87 11.24 18.55
CA ARG A 110 -41.83 10.74 19.55
C ARG A 110 -42.26 11.81 20.57
N ARG A 111 -41.37 12.76 20.89
CA ARG A 111 -41.72 13.92 21.74
C ARG A 111 -42.62 14.92 21.02
N VAL A 112 -42.36 15.19 19.74
CA VAL A 112 -43.14 16.14 18.92
C VAL A 112 -44.53 15.59 18.62
N ALA A 113 -44.63 14.30 18.30
CA ALA A 113 -45.88 13.61 18.04
C ALA A 113 -45.82 12.17 18.60
N PRO A 114 -46.47 11.91 19.75
CA PRO A 114 -46.58 10.56 20.29
C PRO A 114 -47.30 9.64 19.30
N GLY A 115 -46.65 8.56 18.86
CA GLY A 115 -47.20 7.60 17.87
C GLY A 115 -46.71 7.80 16.44
N PHE A 116 -45.84 8.79 16.18
CA PHE A 116 -45.27 9.03 14.85
C PHE A 116 -43.82 8.52 14.75
N ASP A 117 -43.58 7.51 13.89
CA ASP A 117 -42.27 6.88 13.70
C ASP A 117 -41.43 7.49 12.54
N GLY A 118 -41.95 8.49 11.82
CA GLY A 118 -41.22 9.19 10.76
C GLY A 118 -41.14 8.45 9.42
N ASN A 119 -41.63 7.21 9.35
CA ASN A 119 -41.80 6.46 8.12
C ASN A 119 -43.19 6.76 7.53
N ALA A 120 -43.23 7.33 6.33
CA ALA A 120 -44.48 7.77 5.68
C ALA A 120 -45.40 6.63 5.22
N GLU A 121 -44.93 5.37 5.28
CA GLU A 121 -45.64 4.19 4.77
C GLU A 121 -46.44 3.41 5.83
N THR A 122 -46.24 3.66 7.13
CA THR A 122 -47.01 2.98 8.18
C THR A 122 -48.28 3.77 8.51
N PRO A 123 -49.48 3.21 8.33
CA PRO A 123 -50.75 3.87 8.71
C PRO A 123 -50.75 4.25 10.19
N LEU A 124 -51.18 5.47 10.51
CA LEU A 124 -51.26 5.95 11.89
C LEU A 124 -52.37 5.22 12.63
N GLU A 125 -52.00 4.29 13.52
CA GLU A 125 -52.97 3.64 14.39
C GLU A 125 -53.34 4.55 15.57
N PRO A 126 -54.63 4.80 15.83
CA PRO A 126 -55.08 5.64 16.93
C PRO A 126 -54.81 4.98 18.28
N VAL A 127 -53.93 5.59 19.09
CA VAL A 127 -53.71 5.18 20.49
C VAL A 127 -54.78 5.83 21.37
N SER A 128 -55.65 5.04 21.98
CA SER A 128 -56.66 5.51 22.93
C SER A 128 -56.00 6.12 24.17
N MET A 129 -56.11 7.44 24.33
CA MET A 129 -55.64 8.16 25.52
C MET A 129 -56.57 7.87 26.71
N ARG A 130 -56.27 6.82 27.48
CA ARG A 130 -56.82 6.71 28.85
C ARG A 130 -56.10 7.70 29.76
N THR A 131 -56.79 8.81 30.01
CA THR A 131 -56.58 9.80 31.07
C THR A 131 -56.22 9.10 32.40
N ARG A 132 -54.98 9.29 32.88
CA ARG A 132 -54.64 9.05 34.29
C ARG A 132 -54.72 10.38 35.03
N SER A 133 -55.91 10.71 35.52
CA SER A 133 -56.12 11.62 36.63
C SER A 133 -55.92 10.83 37.93
N GLY A 134 -54.96 11.24 38.77
CA GLY A 134 -54.81 10.63 40.10
C GLY A 134 -53.48 10.90 40.82
N GLY A 135 -53.30 12.13 41.31
CA GLY A 135 -52.84 12.45 42.67
C GLY A 135 -51.38 12.18 43.11
N PRO A 136 -50.73 13.13 43.81
CA PRO A 136 -49.43 12.94 44.46
C PRO A 136 -49.60 12.43 45.91
N THR A 137 -48.79 11.49 46.38
CA THR A 137 -48.55 11.30 47.83
C THR A 137 -47.10 10.90 48.10
N ALA A 138 -46.51 11.62 49.04
CA ALA A 138 -45.20 11.40 49.60
C ALA A 138 -45.17 10.13 50.46
N SER A 139 -44.05 9.40 50.41
CA SER A 139 -43.59 8.60 51.54
C SER A 139 -42.07 8.74 51.66
N THR A 140 -41.71 9.39 52.76
CA THR A 140 -40.40 9.57 53.38
C THR A 140 -39.87 8.23 53.92
N ALA A 141 -38.58 7.94 53.68
CA ALA A 141 -37.63 7.19 54.53
C ALA A 141 -36.33 6.96 53.72
N GLU A 142 -35.35 7.86 53.77
CA GLU A 142 -34.19 7.80 54.68
C GLU A 142 -33.47 6.44 54.72
N ARG A 143 -32.31 6.36 54.05
CA ARG A 143 -31.08 5.97 54.76
C ARG A 143 -29.85 6.57 54.09
N GLN A 144 -29.22 7.44 54.88
CA GLN A 144 -27.89 7.98 54.70
C GLN A 144 -26.85 6.86 54.67
N THR A 145 -25.88 6.96 53.76
CA THR A 145 -24.47 6.68 54.04
C THR A 145 -23.63 7.59 53.15
N GLN A 146 -22.90 8.48 53.82
CA GLN A 146 -21.93 9.42 53.26
C GLN A 146 -20.59 8.73 52.92
N PRO A 147 -19.69 9.43 52.18
CA PRO A 147 -18.60 8.84 51.42
C PRO A 147 -17.30 8.74 52.23
N LEU A 148 -16.48 7.73 51.92
CA LEU A 148 -15.08 7.71 52.32
C LEU A 148 -14.20 7.80 51.07
N SER A 149 -13.50 8.93 50.99
CA SER A 149 -12.44 9.23 50.06
C SER A 149 -11.16 8.47 50.44
N THR A 150 -10.61 7.72 49.49
CA THR A 150 -9.20 7.30 49.50
C THR A 150 -8.60 7.52 48.11
N THR A 151 -7.87 8.63 48.03
CA THR A 151 -6.73 8.99 47.18
C THR A 151 -6.15 7.88 46.28
N GLY A 152 -6.27 8.09 44.98
CA GLY A 152 -5.36 7.59 43.94
C GLY A 152 -5.17 8.72 42.91
N PRO A 153 -3.93 9.11 42.56
CA PRO A 153 -3.69 10.36 41.85
C PRO A 153 -3.88 10.23 40.34
N GLY A 154 -4.77 11.08 39.81
CA GLY A 154 -4.72 11.66 38.46
C GLY A 154 -5.36 10.83 37.34
N GLN A 155 -6.15 11.38 36.42
CA GLN A 155 -6.75 12.70 36.27
C GLN A 155 -8.01 12.56 35.38
N VAL A 156 -9.07 13.21 35.84
CA VAL A 156 -9.96 14.14 35.11
C VAL A 156 -10.76 13.63 33.90
N LEU A 157 -12.06 13.63 34.17
CA LEU A 157 -13.20 13.72 33.27
C LEU A 157 -13.07 14.85 32.23
N GLY A 158 -13.14 14.46 30.96
CA GLY A 158 -13.78 15.21 29.89
C GLY A 158 -12.95 16.32 29.25
N ARG A 159 -12.77 16.22 27.93
CA ARG A 159 -13.40 17.09 26.91
C ARG A 159 -12.46 17.31 25.72
N GLY A 160 -12.65 16.52 24.67
CA GLY A 160 -12.18 16.88 23.34
C GLY A 160 -11.88 15.68 22.47
N SER A 161 -12.34 15.70 21.23
CA SER A 161 -11.88 14.82 20.16
C SER A 161 -10.36 14.95 19.86
N GLY A 162 -9.60 15.68 20.69
CA GLY A 162 -8.16 15.93 20.56
C GLY A 162 -7.26 14.90 21.27
N ASP A 163 -7.79 14.11 22.22
CA ASP A 163 -6.94 13.20 23.02
C ASP A 163 -6.55 11.92 22.29
N VAL A 164 -7.32 11.49 21.28
CA VAL A 164 -7.00 10.26 20.52
C VAL A 164 -5.75 10.45 19.66
N MET A 165 -5.56 11.66 19.10
CA MET A 165 -4.37 11.93 18.28
C MET A 165 -3.12 12.09 19.15
N ASN A 166 -3.26 12.64 20.36
CA ASN A 166 -2.14 12.75 21.31
C ASN A 166 -1.71 11.39 21.86
N ASP A 167 -2.66 10.50 22.19
CA ASP A 167 -2.37 9.12 22.63
C ASP A 167 -1.64 8.30 21.54
N LEU A 168 -1.99 8.53 20.26
CA LEU A 168 -1.28 7.92 19.13
C LEU A 168 0.15 8.45 18.98
N VAL A 169 0.38 9.74 19.22
CA VAL A 169 1.72 10.36 19.17
C VAL A 169 2.59 9.85 20.33
N ASP A 170 2.04 9.78 21.54
CA ASP A 170 2.72 9.21 22.71
C ASP A 170 3.09 7.73 22.50
N GLN A 171 2.18 6.96 21.90
CA GLN A 171 2.42 5.54 21.61
C GLN A 171 3.51 5.36 20.53
N LEU A 172 3.59 6.27 19.55
CA LEU A 172 4.64 6.27 18.53
C LEU A 172 6.00 6.65 19.14
N GLU A 173 6.04 7.70 19.97
CA GLU A 173 7.25 8.18 20.63
C GLU A 173 7.83 7.11 21.55
N LYS A 174 6.98 6.38 22.28
CA LYS A 174 7.38 5.23 23.11
C LYS A 174 8.01 4.10 22.29
N MET A 175 7.47 3.81 21.10
CA MET A 175 7.99 2.74 20.23
C MET A 175 9.34 3.14 19.61
N VAL A 176 9.48 4.40 19.18
CA VAL A 176 10.73 4.95 18.64
C VAL A 176 11.82 5.07 19.72
N ALA A 177 11.46 5.48 20.94
CA ALA A 177 12.39 5.51 22.08
C ALA A 177 12.89 4.11 22.46
N GLY A 178 12.01 3.11 22.44
CA GLY A 178 12.40 1.71 22.67
C GLY A 178 13.29 1.13 21.56
N GLN A 179 13.09 1.58 20.32
CA GLN A 179 13.83 1.08 19.16
C GLN A 179 15.23 1.73 19.01
N THR A 180 15.39 2.99 19.44
CA THR A 180 16.68 3.70 19.40
C THR A 180 17.62 3.28 20.53
N ALA A 181 17.10 2.83 21.67
CA ALA A 181 17.91 2.29 22.78
C ALA A 181 18.54 0.93 22.47
N GLY A 182 18.00 0.15 21.52
CA GLY A 182 18.47 -1.20 21.18
C GLY A 182 19.51 -1.29 20.06
N ILE A 183 19.79 -0.19 19.33
CA ILE A 183 20.64 -0.23 18.11
C ILE A 183 22.08 0.27 18.38
N GLY A 184 22.37 0.80 19.57
CA GLY A 184 23.66 1.43 19.89
C GLY A 184 24.69 0.61 20.68
N ALA A 185 24.38 -0.63 21.11
CA ALA A 185 25.21 -1.32 22.10
C ALA A 185 26.30 -2.28 21.55
N ASP A 186 26.26 -2.71 20.27
CA ASP A 186 27.06 -3.87 19.82
C ASP A 186 28.12 -3.58 18.74
N ARG A 187 28.72 -2.38 18.70
CA ARG A 187 29.79 -2.06 17.73
C ARG A 187 31.03 -1.41 18.33
N THR A 188 31.62 -2.04 19.35
CA THR A 188 33.06 -1.87 19.66
C THR A 188 33.58 -3.08 20.41
N THR A 189 34.07 -4.07 19.68
CA THR A 189 35.22 -4.94 20.02
C THR A 189 35.64 -5.69 18.77
#